data_AF-A0A956E1Q0-F1
#
_entry.id   AF-A0A956E1Q0-F1
#
_cell.length_a   1.000
_cell.length_b   1.000
_cell.length_c   1.000
_cell.angle_alpha   90.00
_cell.angle_beta   90.00
_cell.angle_gamma   90.00
#
_symmetry.space_group_name_H-M   'P 1'
#
loop_
_entity.id
_entity.type
_entity.pdbx_description
1 polymer ?
#
loop_
_entity_poly.entity_id
_entity_poly.type
_entity_poly.pdbx_seq_one_letter_code
_entity_poly.pdbx_strand_id
1 'polypeptide(L)'
;MRALRDPRRRLRVFIERGLIPKLPTTWQLWQGQLEMAPYVVAPDAGDNARYEGAPLGHPLLRTPVVLANVGLDHFRVGHGLHAKPESLYRHLNFVFHEGMPAFDLQLVQSVPGGLEALRRYTQAIEDGSSPKARRQRRWIDRVLPKASDYRQKFLAPGGWIDQAEAFDYPTEKDVAGFLRPEFTDLVRFANHCAVAYPASPLEQRLTTIPSHLVGLARRRFE
;
A
#
# COMPACT_ATOMS: atom_id res chain seq x y z
N MET A 1 21.10 -0.76 -4.01
CA MET A 1 19.95 -0.03 -3.42
C MET A 1 19.24 0.93 -4.37
N ARG A 2 19.94 1.77 -5.17
CA ARG A 2 19.30 2.73 -6.10
C ARG A 2 18.37 2.08 -7.12
N ALA A 3 18.75 0.90 -7.63
CA ALA A 3 17.97 0.15 -8.62
C ALA A 3 16.67 -0.49 -8.09
N LEU A 4 16.43 -0.57 -6.77
CA LEU A 4 15.15 -1.04 -6.20
C LEU A 4 14.12 0.09 -6.06
N ARG A 5 14.53 1.33 -6.34
CA ARG A 5 13.70 2.51 -6.29
C ARG A 5 13.34 3.03 -7.69
N ASP A 6 13.75 2.35 -8.75
CA ASP A 6 13.36 2.72 -10.11
C ASP A 6 11.93 2.19 -10.39
N PRO A 7 10.93 3.08 -10.60
CA PRO A 7 9.56 2.67 -10.92
C PRO A 7 9.49 1.74 -12.13
N ARG A 8 10.33 1.96 -13.15
CA ARG A 8 10.33 1.12 -14.36
C ARG A 8 10.66 -0.33 -14.03
N ARG A 9 11.68 -0.53 -13.19
CA ARG A 9 12.12 -1.86 -12.79
C ARG A 9 11.13 -2.53 -11.85
N ARG A 10 10.51 -1.79 -10.93
CA ARG A 10 9.47 -2.30 -10.02
C ARG A 10 8.24 -2.73 -10.81
N LEU A 11 7.76 -1.91 -11.73
CA LEU A 11 6.55 -2.21 -12.51
C LEU A 11 6.76 -3.29 -13.58
N ARG A 12 8.01 -3.69 -13.86
CA ARG A 12 8.35 -4.66 -14.91
C ARG A 12 7.55 -5.96 -14.86
N VAL A 13 7.32 -6.51 -13.66
CA VAL A 13 6.59 -7.78 -13.49
C VAL A 13 5.15 -7.73 -14.02
N PHE A 14 4.54 -6.54 -14.01
CA PHE A 14 3.20 -6.27 -14.53
C PHE A 14 3.23 -5.91 -16.02
N ILE A 15 4.27 -5.19 -16.46
CA ILE A 15 4.49 -4.83 -17.87
C ILE A 15 4.70 -6.08 -18.72
N GLU A 16 5.54 -7.01 -18.25
CA GLU A 16 5.82 -8.29 -18.92
C GLU A 16 4.56 -9.17 -19.06
N ARG A 17 3.51 -8.91 -18.27
CA ARG A 17 2.20 -9.57 -18.35
C ARG A 17 1.16 -8.78 -19.14
N GLY A 18 1.52 -7.63 -19.71
CA GLY A 18 0.60 -6.78 -20.46
C GLY A 18 -0.42 -6.02 -19.59
N LEU A 19 -0.26 -6.01 -18.26
CA LEU A 19 -1.18 -5.35 -17.34
C LEU A 19 -1.00 -3.82 -17.29
N ILE A 20 0.22 -3.36 -17.62
CA ILE A 20 0.56 -1.93 -17.73
C ILE A 20 1.00 -1.66 -19.18
N PRO A 21 0.09 -1.23 -20.07
CA PRO A 21 0.39 -1.00 -21.48
C PRO A 21 1.29 0.22 -21.70
N LYS A 22 1.24 1.21 -20.80
CA LYS A 22 2.03 2.44 -20.88
C LYS A 22 2.63 2.75 -19.52
N LEU A 23 3.96 2.84 -19.48
CA LEU A 23 4.69 3.16 -18.26
C LEU A 23 4.53 4.64 -17.90
N PRO A 24 3.96 4.98 -16.73
CA PRO A 24 3.86 6.37 -16.31
C PRO A 24 5.24 6.98 -16.05
N THR A 25 5.37 8.28 -16.32
CA THR A 25 6.56 9.04 -15.94
C THR A 25 6.60 9.27 -14.43
N THR A 26 7.76 9.63 -13.89
CA THR A 26 7.89 10.01 -12.47
C THR A 26 6.96 11.18 -12.11
N TRP A 27 6.75 12.13 -13.04
CA TRP A 27 5.84 13.26 -12.83
C TRP A 27 4.38 12.83 -12.78
N GLN A 28 3.97 11.87 -13.62
CA GLN A 28 2.63 11.29 -13.58
C GLN A 28 2.39 10.51 -12.29
N LEU A 29 3.34 9.68 -11.87
CA LEU A 29 3.27 8.93 -10.61
C LEU A 29 3.19 9.87 -9.39
N TRP A 30 3.94 10.97 -9.42
CA TRP A 30 3.92 11.96 -8.33
C TRP A 30 2.56 12.68 -8.24
N GLN A 31 1.94 13.04 -9.37
CA GLN A 31 0.60 13.62 -9.39
C GLN A 31 -0.45 12.62 -8.89
N GLY A 32 -0.39 11.36 -9.32
CA GLY A 32 -1.27 10.32 -8.78
C GLY A 32 -1.10 10.12 -7.27
N GLN A 33 0.14 10.14 -6.78
CA GLN A 33 0.41 10.11 -5.34
C GLN A 33 -0.24 11.29 -4.61
N LEU A 34 -0.20 12.50 -5.19
CA LEU A 34 -0.83 13.68 -4.60
C LEU A 34 -2.36 13.54 -4.55
N GLU A 35 -2.96 12.98 -5.60
CA GLU A 35 -4.40 12.70 -5.66
C GLU A 35 -4.83 11.60 -4.69
N MET A 36 -4.00 10.57 -4.50
CA MET A 36 -4.28 9.45 -3.60
C MET A 36 -4.03 9.80 -2.12
N ALA A 37 -3.12 10.74 -1.83
CA ALA A 37 -2.69 11.06 -0.47
C ALA A 37 -3.84 11.31 0.53
N PRO A 38 -4.92 12.06 0.19
CA PRO A 38 -6.07 12.23 1.08
C PRO A 38 -6.71 10.91 1.49
N TYR A 39 -6.77 9.91 0.60
CA TYR A 39 -7.35 8.58 0.86
C TYR A 39 -6.52 7.77 1.87
N VAL A 40 -5.21 8.04 1.95
CA VAL A 40 -4.28 7.34 2.84
C VAL A 40 -4.16 8.00 4.21
N VAL A 41 -4.19 9.34 4.25
CA VAL A 41 -3.90 10.11 5.48
C VAL A 41 -5.13 10.44 6.31
N ALA A 42 -6.30 10.60 5.67
CA ALA A 42 -7.52 10.92 6.39
C ALA A 42 -8.29 9.63 6.72
N PRO A 43 -8.80 9.49 7.96
CA PRO A 43 -9.65 8.35 8.30
C PRO A 43 -10.90 8.35 7.42
N ASP A 44 -11.40 7.17 7.07
CA ASP A 44 -12.72 6.99 6.47
C ASP A 44 -13.76 6.61 7.53
N ALA A 45 -15.04 6.55 7.15
CA ALA A 45 -16.15 6.30 8.06
C ALA A 45 -16.07 4.95 8.80
N GLY A 46 -15.41 3.95 8.21
CA GLY A 46 -15.23 2.62 8.80
C GLY A 46 -14.00 2.49 9.70
N ASP A 47 -13.13 3.51 9.75
CA ASP A 47 -11.83 3.39 10.41
C ASP A 47 -11.93 3.06 11.91
N ASN A 48 -12.85 3.66 12.65
CA ASN A 48 -13.02 3.35 14.07
C ASN A 48 -13.49 1.90 14.30
N ALA A 49 -14.43 1.42 13.49
CA ALA A 49 -14.99 0.07 13.61
C ALA A 49 -13.93 -1.01 13.36
N ARG A 50 -13.00 -0.79 12.41
CA ARG A 50 -11.93 -1.75 12.08
C ARG A 50 -10.94 -1.99 13.21
N TYR A 51 -10.80 -1.01 14.12
CA TYR A 51 -9.83 -1.06 15.22
C TYR A 51 -10.51 -1.22 16.59
N GLU A 52 -11.82 -1.44 16.61
CA GLU A 52 -12.59 -1.64 17.83
C GLU A 52 -12.06 -2.85 18.63
N GLY A 53 -11.91 -2.67 19.94
CA GLY A 53 -11.39 -3.69 20.85
C GLY A 53 -9.86 -3.79 20.91
N ALA A 54 -9.10 -3.07 20.06
CA ALA A 54 -7.64 -3.01 20.18
C ALA A 54 -7.20 -2.00 21.26
N PRO A 55 -6.34 -2.38 22.22
CA PRO A 55 -5.88 -1.49 23.31
C PRO A 55 -5.32 -0.14 22.85
N LEU A 56 -4.65 -0.12 21.70
CA LEU A 56 -4.05 1.07 21.09
C LEU A 56 -4.73 1.41 19.75
N GLY A 57 -5.94 0.90 19.48
CA GLY A 57 -6.64 1.06 18.21
C GLY A 57 -7.03 2.51 17.88
N HIS A 58 -7.10 3.39 18.88
CA HIS A 58 -7.39 4.80 18.69
C HIS A 58 -6.31 5.48 17.82
N PRO A 59 -6.66 6.29 16.80
CA PRO A 59 -5.71 6.91 15.88
C PRO A 59 -4.52 7.61 16.56
N LEU A 60 -4.77 8.37 17.64
CA LEU A 60 -3.72 9.06 18.41
C LEU A 60 -2.71 8.12 19.10
N LEU A 61 -3.09 6.85 19.34
CA LEU A 61 -2.25 5.85 19.98
C LEU A 61 -1.58 4.92 18.96
N ARG A 62 -2.35 4.43 17.96
CA ARG A 62 -1.78 3.52 16.93
C ARG A 62 -0.78 4.23 16.03
N THR A 63 -1.03 5.48 15.61
CA THR A 63 -0.20 6.14 14.59
C THR A 63 1.25 6.28 15.06
N PRO A 64 1.55 6.75 16.29
CA PRO A 64 2.93 6.74 16.81
C PRO A 64 3.57 5.33 16.82
N VAL A 65 2.81 4.29 17.19
CA VAL A 65 3.32 2.91 17.22
C VAL A 65 3.61 2.39 15.81
N VAL A 66 2.73 2.64 14.86
CA VAL A 66 2.92 2.31 13.44
C VAL A 66 4.16 3.02 12.91
N LEU A 67 4.33 4.31 13.17
CA LEU A 67 5.50 5.07 12.71
C LEU A 67 6.81 4.58 13.34
N ALA A 68 6.81 4.25 14.63
CA ALA A 68 7.98 3.73 15.31
C ALA A 68 8.43 2.36 14.74
N ASN A 69 7.50 1.56 14.22
CA ASN A 69 7.79 0.22 13.70
C ASN A 69 7.99 0.20 12.18
N VAL A 70 7.09 0.82 11.41
CA VAL A 70 7.12 0.86 9.94
C VAL A 70 8.12 1.90 9.41
N GLY A 71 8.24 3.03 10.11
CA GLY A 71 9.07 4.18 9.72
C GLY A 71 8.34 5.22 8.86
N LEU A 72 9.05 6.27 8.48
CA LEU A 72 8.52 7.36 7.64
C LEU A 72 8.10 6.92 6.23
N ASP A 73 8.51 5.73 5.80
CA ASP A 73 8.03 5.15 4.54
C ASP A 73 6.50 4.91 4.60
N HIS A 74 5.88 4.84 5.78
CA HIS A 74 4.42 4.82 5.96
C HIS A 74 3.72 6.07 5.41
N PHE A 75 4.39 7.23 5.38
CA PHE A 75 3.85 8.45 4.76
C PHE A 75 4.25 8.58 3.28
N ARG A 76 5.17 7.76 2.80
CA ARG A 76 5.58 7.72 1.38
C ARG A 76 4.73 6.75 0.55
N VAL A 77 3.63 6.26 1.12
CA VAL A 77 2.67 5.34 0.51
C VAL A 77 1.68 6.09 -0.40
N GLY A 78 2.12 7.18 -1.05
CA GLY A 78 1.31 7.74 -2.13
C GLY A 78 1.32 6.84 -3.37
N HIS A 79 2.47 6.21 -3.65
CA HIS A 79 2.54 5.13 -4.65
C HIS A 79 3.47 3.98 -4.24
N GLY A 80 4.22 4.09 -3.13
CA GLY A 80 4.98 2.99 -2.51
C GLY A 80 6.16 2.38 -3.29
N LEU A 81 6.35 2.67 -4.57
CA LEU A 81 7.41 2.07 -5.42
C LEU A 81 8.85 2.39 -4.93
N HIS A 82 9.02 3.44 -4.12
CA HIS A 82 10.30 3.82 -3.52
C HIS A 82 10.51 3.27 -2.10
N ALA A 83 9.48 2.65 -1.50
CA ALA A 83 9.53 2.13 -0.15
C ALA A 83 10.53 0.98 -0.03
N LYS A 84 11.16 0.88 1.14
CA LYS A 84 11.99 -0.29 1.46
C LYS A 84 11.09 -1.53 1.56
N PRO A 85 11.52 -2.70 1.04
CA PRO A 85 10.73 -3.93 1.14
C PRO A 85 10.32 -4.26 2.58
N GLU A 86 11.22 -4.10 3.55
CA GLU A 86 10.93 -4.37 4.96
C GLU A 86 9.87 -3.42 5.54
N SER A 87 9.77 -2.20 5.03
CA SER A 87 8.71 -1.26 5.43
C SER A 87 7.35 -1.71 4.89
N LEU A 88 7.28 -2.27 3.68
CA LEU A 88 6.05 -2.86 3.14
C LEU A 88 5.59 -4.06 4.00
N TYR A 89 6.52 -4.95 4.37
CA TYR A 89 6.17 -6.13 5.19
C TYR A 89 5.66 -5.72 6.56
N ARG A 90 6.28 -4.69 7.16
CA ARG A 90 5.81 -4.13 8.44
C ARG A 90 4.45 -3.48 8.29
N HIS A 91 4.23 -2.68 7.23
CA HIS A 91 2.95 -2.04 6.97
C HIS A 91 1.80 -3.06 6.89
N LEU A 92 1.97 -4.08 6.06
CA LEU A 92 0.99 -5.16 5.88
C LEU A 92 0.67 -5.92 7.18
N ASN A 93 1.57 -5.91 8.17
CA ASN A 93 1.39 -6.58 9.46
C ASN A 93 0.93 -5.64 10.60
N PHE A 94 1.13 -4.32 10.49
CA PHE A 94 0.81 -3.33 11.54
C PHE A 94 -0.45 -2.51 11.24
N VAL A 95 -0.93 -2.53 10.01
CA VAL A 95 -2.10 -1.77 9.56
C VAL A 95 -3.16 -2.74 9.07
N PHE A 96 -4.40 -2.51 9.49
CA PHE A 96 -5.55 -3.29 9.02
C PHE A 96 -5.94 -2.85 7.62
N HIS A 97 -6.26 -3.83 6.77
CA HIS A 97 -6.84 -3.61 5.45
C HIS A 97 -8.18 -4.32 5.37
N GLU A 98 -9.16 -3.61 4.84
CA GLU A 98 -10.47 -4.16 4.54
C GLU A 98 -10.39 -4.95 3.23
N GLY A 99 -10.62 -6.26 3.30
CA GLY A 99 -10.36 -7.16 2.19
C GLY A 99 -8.86 -7.34 1.91
N MET A 100 -8.56 -7.89 0.73
CA MET A 100 -7.18 -8.13 0.29
C MET A 100 -6.49 -6.79 -0.05
N PRO A 101 -5.32 -6.47 0.52
CA PRO A 101 -4.58 -5.25 0.20
C PRO A 101 -3.83 -5.39 -1.12
N ALA A 102 -4.56 -5.39 -2.23
CA ALA A 102 -4.03 -5.65 -3.56
C ALA A 102 -2.91 -4.66 -3.93
N PHE A 103 -3.07 -3.37 -3.63
CA PHE A 103 -2.04 -2.35 -3.86
C PHE A 103 -0.70 -2.71 -3.20
N ASP A 104 -0.70 -2.98 -1.89
CA ASP A 104 0.50 -3.30 -1.12
C ASP A 104 1.09 -4.66 -1.50
N LEU A 105 0.26 -5.65 -1.81
CA LEU A 105 0.72 -6.95 -2.29
C LEU A 105 1.39 -6.83 -3.66
N GLN A 106 0.87 -6.01 -4.57
CA GLN A 106 1.52 -5.71 -5.85
C GLN A 106 2.83 -4.93 -5.66
N LEU A 107 2.90 -4.04 -4.66
CA LEU A 107 4.17 -3.40 -4.27
C LEU A 107 5.18 -4.40 -3.76
N VAL A 108 4.77 -5.39 -2.98
CA VAL A 108 5.66 -6.47 -2.54
C VAL A 108 6.06 -7.37 -3.72
N GLN A 109 5.12 -7.73 -4.58
CA GLN A 109 5.35 -8.55 -5.78
C GLN A 109 6.33 -7.92 -6.77
N SER A 110 6.36 -6.59 -6.86
CA SER A 110 7.35 -5.86 -7.68
C SER A 110 8.80 -5.98 -7.18
N VAL A 111 9.02 -6.52 -5.99
CA VAL A 111 10.35 -6.83 -5.45
C VAL A 111 10.70 -8.28 -5.77
N PRO A 112 11.86 -8.58 -6.38
CA PRO A 112 12.29 -9.96 -6.60
C PRO A 112 12.29 -10.78 -5.31
N GLY A 113 11.53 -11.88 -5.29
CA GLY A 113 11.34 -12.72 -4.09
C GLY A 113 10.57 -12.04 -2.95
N GLY A 114 9.88 -10.92 -3.22
CA GLY A 114 9.22 -10.10 -2.21
C GLY A 114 8.07 -10.82 -1.50
N LEU A 115 7.22 -11.54 -2.24
CA LEU A 115 6.08 -12.26 -1.67
C LEU A 115 6.52 -13.41 -0.74
N GLU A 116 7.51 -14.17 -1.16
CA GLU A 116 8.12 -15.22 -0.33
C GLU A 116 8.86 -14.63 0.89
N ALA A 117 9.52 -13.47 0.75
CA ALA A 117 10.09 -12.76 1.90
C ALA A 117 9.02 -12.22 2.87
N LEU A 118 7.89 -11.73 2.35
CA LEU A 118 6.73 -11.35 3.15
C LEU A 118 6.16 -12.56 3.89
N ARG A 119 5.98 -13.71 3.23
CA ARG A 119 5.49 -14.95 3.85
C ARG A 119 6.35 -15.33 5.05
N ARG A 120 7.67 -15.45 4.86
CA ARG A 120 8.60 -15.76 5.96
C ARG A 120 8.54 -14.74 7.08
N TYR A 121 8.44 -13.45 6.74
CA TYR A 121 8.37 -12.38 7.73
C TYR A 121 7.08 -12.48 8.57
N THR A 122 5.93 -12.66 7.93
CA THR A 122 4.62 -12.80 8.59
C THR A 122 4.55 -14.09 9.41
N GLN A 123 5.05 -15.21 8.87
CA GLN A 123 5.12 -16.49 9.58
C GLN A 123 6.00 -16.40 10.84
N ALA A 124 7.16 -15.74 10.74
CA ALA A 124 8.04 -15.56 11.90
C ALA A 124 7.35 -14.79 13.04
N ILE A 125 6.53 -13.77 12.72
CA ILE A 125 5.73 -13.02 13.70
C ILE A 125 4.68 -13.93 14.34
N GLU A 126 3.96 -14.69 13.52
CA GLU A 126 2.92 -15.61 13.99
C GLU A 126 3.47 -16.64 14.97
N ASP A 127 4.53 -17.34 14.56
CA ASP A 127 5.21 -18.37 15.35
C ASP A 127 5.97 -17.80 16.55
N GLY A 128 6.27 -16.51 16.53
CA GLY A 128 7.14 -15.89 17.53
C GLY A 128 8.56 -16.49 17.52
N SER A 129 9.07 -16.85 16.33
CA SER A 129 10.30 -17.64 16.13
C SER A 129 11.59 -16.95 16.58
N SER A 130 11.54 -15.66 16.90
CA SER A 130 12.68 -14.89 17.43
C SER A 130 12.23 -13.86 18.49
N PRO A 131 13.15 -13.36 19.35
CA PRO A 131 12.83 -12.27 20.28
C PRO A 131 12.25 -11.03 19.59
N LYS A 132 12.76 -10.70 18.39
CA LYS A 132 12.27 -9.59 17.58
C LYS A 132 10.83 -9.86 17.10
N ALA A 133 10.56 -11.05 16.59
CA ALA A 133 9.24 -11.43 16.11
C ALA A 133 8.20 -11.46 17.24
N ARG A 134 8.54 -12.00 18.41
CA ARG A 134 7.68 -11.94 19.62
C ARG A 134 7.38 -10.51 20.04
N ARG A 135 8.38 -9.62 20.01
CA ARG A 135 8.18 -8.20 20.30
C ARG A 135 7.23 -7.55 19.29
N GLN A 136 7.41 -7.84 18.01
CA GLN A 136 6.53 -7.32 16.96
C GLN A 136 5.10 -7.83 17.14
N ARG A 137 4.91 -9.13 17.36
CA ARG A 137 3.60 -9.72 17.64
C ARG A 137 2.90 -9.00 18.80
N ARG A 138 3.59 -8.82 19.93
CA ARG A 138 3.05 -8.09 21.10
C ARG A 138 2.64 -6.65 20.81
N TRP A 139 3.29 -5.96 19.89
CA TRP A 139 2.91 -4.60 19.51
C TRP A 139 1.75 -4.60 18.53
N ILE A 140 1.78 -5.50 17.54
CA ILE A 140 0.70 -5.66 16.56
C ILE A 140 -0.61 -6.03 17.28
N ASP A 141 -0.59 -6.99 18.20
CA ASP A 141 -1.79 -7.45 18.93
C ASP A 141 -2.40 -6.34 19.82
N ARG A 142 -1.68 -5.25 20.08
CA ARG A 142 -2.22 -4.06 20.76
C ARG A 142 -2.83 -3.05 19.81
N VAL A 143 -2.39 -3.04 18.55
CA VAL A 143 -2.84 -2.10 17.52
C VAL A 143 -3.99 -2.68 16.71
N LEU A 144 -3.93 -3.97 16.37
CA LEU A 144 -4.89 -4.65 15.52
C LEU A 144 -5.74 -5.63 16.33
N PRO A 145 -7.08 -5.53 16.27
CA PRO A 145 -7.94 -6.55 16.84
C PRO A 145 -7.79 -7.86 16.04
N LYS A 146 -7.80 -9.00 16.73
CA LYS A 146 -7.71 -10.34 16.11
C LYS A 146 -6.55 -10.45 15.09
N ALA A 147 -5.39 -9.93 15.44
CA ALA A 147 -4.27 -9.81 14.50
C ALA A 147 -3.77 -11.15 13.93
N SER A 148 -3.92 -12.25 14.66
CA SER A 148 -3.61 -13.60 14.15
C SER A 148 -4.55 -13.97 13.01
N ASP A 149 -5.89 -13.87 13.19
CA ASP A 149 -6.87 -14.12 12.13
C ASP A 149 -6.56 -13.31 10.87
N TYR A 150 -6.18 -12.04 11.04
CA TYR A 150 -5.78 -11.17 9.93
C TYR A 150 -4.49 -11.67 9.24
N ARG A 151 -3.44 -12.05 9.99
CA ARG A 151 -2.21 -12.63 9.40
C ARG A 151 -2.47 -13.97 8.72
N GLN A 152 -3.40 -14.78 9.22
CA GLN A 152 -3.79 -16.04 8.58
C GLN A 152 -4.38 -15.83 7.19
N LYS A 153 -5.03 -14.69 6.91
CA LYS A 153 -5.48 -14.37 5.54
C LYS A 153 -4.32 -14.28 4.54
N PHE A 154 -3.12 -13.92 4.99
CA PHE A 154 -1.91 -13.93 4.15
C PHE A 154 -1.30 -15.33 4.03
N LEU A 155 -1.25 -16.06 5.15
CA LEU A 155 -0.44 -17.27 5.30
C LEU A 155 -1.13 -18.56 4.87
N ALA A 156 -2.46 -18.63 5.01
CA ALA A 156 -3.22 -19.84 4.72
C ALA A 156 -3.00 -20.32 3.27
N PRO A 157 -3.08 -21.62 2.99
CA PRO A 157 -3.07 -22.13 1.62
C PRO A 157 -4.21 -21.51 0.80
N GLY A 158 -3.89 -20.97 -0.38
CA GLY A 158 -4.81 -20.16 -1.19
C GLY A 158 -5.08 -18.76 -0.63
N GLY A 159 -4.32 -18.33 0.38
CA GLY A 159 -4.43 -17.01 1.00
C GLY A 159 -3.88 -15.89 0.11
N TRP A 160 -3.86 -14.67 0.63
CA TRP A 160 -3.54 -13.49 -0.16
C TRP A 160 -2.14 -13.47 -0.77
N ILE A 161 -1.15 -14.13 -0.16
CA ILE A 161 0.17 -14.24 -0.77
C ILE A 161 0.13 -15.19 -1.98
N ASP A 162 -0.55 -16.33 -1.86
CA ASP A 162 -0.72 -17.29 -2.97
C ASP A 162 -1.51 -16.66 -4.13
N GLN A 163 -2.60 -15.96 -3.80
CA GLN A 163 -3.41 -15.21 -4.75
C GLN A 163 -2.57 -14.15 -5.48
N ALA A 164 -1.79 -13.35 -4.75
CA ALA A 164 -0.88 -12.39 -5.35
C ALA A 164 0.15 -13.06 -6.27
N GLU A 165 0.77 -14.16 -5.87
CA GLU A 165 1.70 -14.93 -6.71
C GLU A 165 1.06 -15.39 -8.02
N ALA A 166 -0.22 -15.78 -7.97
CA ALA A 166 -1.02 -16.19 -9.12
C ALA A 166 -1.58 -15.01 -9.95
N PHE A 167 -1.37 -13.76 -9.53
CA PHE A 167 -2.03 -12.56 -10.10
C PHE A 167 -3.56 -12.61 -10.00
N ASP A 168 -4.07 -13.38 -9.04
CA ASP A 168 -5.48 -13.45 -8.70
C ASP A 168 -5.78 -12.34 -7.70
N TYR A 169 -6.35 -11.24 -8.17
CA TYR A 169 -6.68 -10.09 -7.36
C TYR A 169 -8.20 -9.84 -7.36
N PRO A 170 -8.76 -9.34 -6.25
CA PRO A 170 -10.18 -9.05 -6.13
C PRO A 170 -10.69 -8.11 -7.23
N THR A 171 -11.95 -8.28 -7.61
CA THR A 171 -12.62 -7.35 -8.53
C THR A 171 -13.00 -6.06 -7.81
N GLU A 172 -13.41 -5.02 -8.56
CA GLU A 172 -13.82 -3.72 -7.97
C GLU A 172 -14.94 -3.84 -6.93
N LYS A 173 -15.76 -4.90 -6.99
CA LYS A 173 -16.85 -5.14 -6.06
C LYS A 173 -16.37 -5.63 -4.69
N ASP A 174 -15.13 -6.08 -4.60
CA ASP A 174 -14.60 -6.80 -3.43
C ASP A 174 -13.55 -5.97 -2.66
N VAL A 175 -13.34 -4.72 -3.05
CA VAL A 175 -12.37 -3.78 -2.47
C VAL A 175 -13.03 -2.70 -1.63
N ALA A 176 -12.28 -2.12 -0.69
CA ALA A 176 -12.79 -1.19 0.29
C ALA A 176 -13.49 0.02 -0.36
N GLY A 177 -14.79 0.17 -0.09
CA GLY A 177 -15.66 1.13 -0.80
C GLY A 177 -15.32 2.61 -0.60
N PHE A 178 -14.37 2.94 0.28
CA PHE A 178 -13.88 4.31 0.46
C PHE A 178 -12.82 4.73 -0.58
N LEU A 179 -12.19 3.77 -1.26
CA LEU A 179 -11.20 4.04 -2.30
C LEU A 179 -11.88 4.19 -3.66
N ARG A 180 -11.37 5.12 -4.46
CA ARG A 180 -11.71 5.18 -5.89
C ARG A 180 -11.14 3.95 -6.61
N PRO A 181 -11.79 3.44 -7.68
CA PRO A 181 -11.35 2.22 -8.38
C PRO A 181 -9.88 2.26 -8.84
N GLU A 182 -9.35 3.40 -9.24
CA GLU A 182 -7.95 3.52 -9.65
C GLU A 182 -6.93 3.36 -8.51
N PHE A 183 -7.35 3.46 -7.25
CA PHE A 183 -6.49 3.39 -6.06
C PHE A 183 -6.57 2.05 -5.35
N THR A 184 -7.35 1.11 -5.88
CA THR A 184 -7.54 -0.22 -5.27
C THR A 184 -6.34 -1.13 -5.44
N ASP A 185 -5.58 -0.94 -6.52
CA ASP A 185 -4.37 -1.69 -6.83
C ASP A 185 -3.34 -0.85 -7.61
N LEU A 186 -2.09 -1.30 -7.58
CA LEU A 186 -0.95 -0.58 -8.15
C LEU A 186 -0.99 -0.55 -9.69
N VAL A 187 -1.52 -1.59 -10.33
CA VAL A 187 -1.65 -1.65 -11.79
C VAL A 187 -2.64 -0.60 -12.28
N ARG A 188 -3.84 -0.54 -11.70
CA ARG A 188 -4.83 0.49 -12.00
C ARG A 188 -4.30 1.89 -11.72
N PHE A 189 -3.62 2.07 -10.59
CA PHE A 189 -2.99 3.34 -10.26
C PHE A 189 -1.98 3.78 -11.31
N ALA A 190 -1.09 2.88 -11.75
CA ALA A 190 -0.09 3.18 -12.76
C ALA A 190 -0.74 3.53 -14.11
N ASN A 191 -1.78 2.79 -14.50
CA ASN A 191 -2.53 3.04 -15.74
C ASN A 191 -3.27 4.37 -15.70
N HIS A 192 -3.92 4.69 -14.58
CA HIS A 192 -4.55 5.98 -14.33
C HIS A 192 -3.53 7.11 -14.45
N CYS A 193 -2.38 7.00 -13.78
CA CYS A 193 -1.33 8.00 -13.86
C CYS A 193 -0.86 8.26 -15.30
N ALA A 194 -0.71 7.20 -16.10
CA ALA A 194 -0.19 7.28 -17.47
C ALA A 194 -1.14 8.01 -18.45
N VAL A 195 -2.44 8.08 -18.11
CA VAL A 195 -3.52 8.62 -18.95
C VAL A 195 -4.07 9.94 -18.41
N ALA A 196 -4.30 10.04 -17.09
CA ALA A 196 -4.96 11.17 -16.46
C ALA A 196 -4.08 12.42 -16.35
N TYR A 197 -2.75 12.26 -16.44
CA TYR A 197 -1.80 13.31 -16.16
C TYR A 197 -0.86 13.61 -17.32
N PRO A 198 -0.45 14.88 -17.49
CA PRO A 198 0.62 15.25 -18.42
C PRO A 198 1.92 14.57 -18.01
N ALA A 199 2.72 14.18 -19.01
CA ALA A 199 3.95 13.40 -18.81
C ALA A 199 5.10 14.26 -18.25
N SER A 200 5.02 15.57 -18.44
CA SER A 200 6.00 16.56 -17.99
C SER A 200 5.32 17.85 -17.49
N PRO A 201 5.91 18.58 -16.53
CA PRO A 201 5.46 19.92 -16.16
C PRO A 201 5.40 20.89 -17.35
N LEU A 202 6.25 20.68 -18.38
CA LEU A 202 6.35 21.53 -19.57
C LEU A 202 5.13 21.42 -20.50
N GLU A 203 4.32 20.38 -20.34
CA GLU A 203 3.06 20.21 -21.09
C GLU A 203 1.91 21.03 -20.48
N GLN A 204 2.16 21.70 -19.34
CA GLN A 204 1.19 22.56 -18.66
C GLN A 204 1.65 24.02 -18.71
N ARG A 205 0.68 24.94 -18.63
CA ARG A 205 0.99 26.34 -18.38
C ARG A 205 1.54 26.46 -16.95
N LEU A 206 2.73 27.05 -16.78
CA LEU A 206 3.37 27.18 -15.47
C LEU A 206 2.47 27.86 -14.42
N THR A 207 1.64 28.81 -14.86
CA THR A 207 0.69 29.54 -14.01
C THR A 207 -0.47 28.69 -13.49
N THR A 208 -0.80 27.57 -14.14
CA THR A 208 -1.89 26.69 -13.73
C THR A 208 -1.43 25.50 -12.89
N ILE A 209 -0.11 25.27 -12.78
CA ILE A 209 0.43 24.15 -12.00
C ILE A 209 -0.01 24.24 -10.53
N PRO A 210 0.12 25.37 -9.81
CA PRO A 210 -0.25 25.42 -8.40
C PRO A 210 -1.73 25.07 -8.15
N SER A 211 -2.65 25.64 -8.96
CA SER A 211 -4.09 25.37 -8.81
C SER A 211 -4.44 23.92 -9.16
N HIS A 212 -3.82 23.35 -10.20
CA HIS A 212 -3.96 21.93 -10.53
C HIS A 212 -3.56 21.03 -9.37
N LEU A 213 -2.38 21.26 -8.79
CA LEU A 213 -1.86 20.46 -7.67
C LEU A 213 -2.73 20.57 -6.41
N VAL A 214 -3.21 21.77 -6.10
CA VAL A 214 -4.17 21.97 -5.00
C VAL A 214 -5.47 21.22 -5.30
N GLY A 215 -5.95 21.26 -6.55
CA GLY A 215 -7.11 20.49 -7.00
C GLY A 215 -6.93 19.00 -6.73
N LEU A 216 -5.81 18.41 -7.14
CA LEU A 216 -5.53 16.97 -6.90
C LEU A 216 -5.60 16.61 -5.41
N ALA A 217 -4.97 17.40 -4.55
CA ALA A 217 -4.95 17.17 -3.11
C ALA A 217 -6.33 17.35 -2.43
N ARG A 218 -7.28 18.00 -3.11
CA ARG A 218 -8.62 18.28 -2.58
C ARG A 218 -9.73 17.36 -3.09
N ARG A 219 -9.50 16.60 -4.16
CA ARG A 219 -10.54 15.79 -4.84
C ARG A 219 -11.32 14.83 -3.95
N ARG A 220 -10.77 14.37 -2.82
CA ARG A 220 -11.50 13.51 -1.87
C ARG A 220 -12.59 14.27 -1.09
N PHE A 221 -12.41 15.58 -0.92
CA PHE A 221 -13.22 16.43 -0.04
C PHE A 221 -14.24 17.29 -0.81
N GLU A 222 -14.32 17.12 -2.12
CA GLU A 222 -15.25 17.78 -3.04
C GLU A 222 -16.35 16.81 -3.43
#